data_AF-A0A4Q8UGI8-F1
#
_entry.id   AF-A0A4Q8UGI8-F1
#
_cell.length_a   1.000
_cell.length_b   1.000
_cell.length_c   1.000
_cell.angle_alpha   90.00
_cell.angle_beta   90.00
_cell.angle_gamma   90.00
#
_symmetry.space_group_name_H-M   'P 1'
#
loop_
_entity.id
_entity.type
_entity.pdbx_description
1 polymer ?
#
loop_
_entity_poly.entity_id
_entity_poly.type
_entity_poly.pdbx_seq_one_letter_code
_entity_poly.pdbx_strand_id
1 'polypeptide(L)'
;MARRPEKHKPQEFVEALVVLEADDASGSRLEQVRQHAVVLQWLPPRIAVVLVPAHRALPDAVRWTSWYAGDVPADVTAGFTPTERLFVDAWQSRREAKTRPGDGLPWDAAGREPPDWPDEPPHRQ
;
A
#
# COMPACT_ATOMS: atom_id res chain seq x y z
N MET A 1 -25.06 29.37 -25.45
CA MET A 1 -24.52 28.02 -25.71
C MET A 1 -23.87 27.51 -24.43
N ALA A 2 -24.54 26.64 -23.68
CA ALA A 2 -24.03 26.12 -22.41
C ALA A 2 -23.11 24.91 -22.68
N ARG A 3 -21.85 24.97 -22.23
CA ARG A 3 -20.93 23.83 -22.24
C ARG A 3 -21.47 22.77 -21.29
N ARG A 4 -21.71 21.55 -21.79
CA ARG A 4 -22.02 20.38 -20.95
C ARG A 4 -20.83 20.13 -20.02
N PRO A 5 -21.04 19.84 -18.72
CA PRO A 5 -19.95 19.39 -17.86
C PRO A 5 -19.43 18.04 -18.40
N GLU A 6 -18.13 17.99 -18.72
CA GLU A 6 -17.44 16.74 -19.02
C GLU A 6 -17.62 15.79 -17.83
N LYS A 7 -18.23 14.63 -18.11
CA LYS A 7 -18.26 13.50 -17.19
C LYS A 7 -16.81 13.17 -16.87
N HIS A 8 -16.37 13.46 -15.65
CA HIS A 8 -15.04 13.06 -15.19
C HIS A 8 -14.97 11.53 -15.33
N LYS A 9 -14.15 11.04 -16.26
CA LYS A 9 -13.81 9.61 -16.28
C LYS A 9 -13.25 9.28 -14.89
N PRO A 10 -13.62 8.14 -14.27
CA PRO A 10 -12.98 7.72 -13.04
C PRO A 10 -11.47 7.68 -13.31
N GLN A 11 -10.74 8.52 -12.60
CA GLN A 11 -9.29 8.56 -12.72
C GLN A 11 -8.80 7.27 -12.09
N GLU A 12 -8.37 6.33 -12.93
CA GLU A 12 -7.76 5.10 -12.43
C GLU A 12 -6.44 5.45 -11.75
N PHE A 13 -6.18 4.87 -10.59
CA PHE A 13 -4.94 5.05 -9.83
C PHE A 13 -4.25 3.70 -9.66
N VAL A 14 -2.93 3.73 -9.70
CA VAL A 14 -2.07 2.57 -9.44
C VAL A 14 -1.27 2.85 -8.17
N GLU A 15 -1.23 1.88 -7.27
CA GLU A 15 -0.36 1.93 -6.10
C GLU A 15 1.06 1.52 -6.47
N ALA A 16 2.04 2.32 -6.05
CA ALA A 16 3.46 2.08 -6.27
C ALA A 16 4.26 2.31 -4.98
N LEU A 17 5.35 1.57 -4.84
CA LEU A 17 6.41 1.84 -3.87
C LEU A 17 7.43 2.80 -4.48
N VAL A 18 7.84 3.81 -3.72
CA VAL A 18 8.93 4.73 -4.07
C VAL A 18 10.07 4.53 -3.09
N VAL A 19 11.26 4.32 -3.61
CA VAL A 19 12.51 4.24 -2.84
C VAL A 19 13.38 5.43 -3.23
N LEU A 20 13.80 6.22 -2.25
CA LEU A 20 14.75 7.30 -2.45
C LEU A 20 16.18 6.74 -2.40
N GLU A 21 17.02 7.11 -3.37
CA GLU A 21 18.42 6.65 -3.44
C GLU A 21 19.27 7.17 -2.27
N ALA A 22 18.88 8.30 -1.68
CA ALA A 22 19.56 8.93 -0.55
C ALA A 22 18.57 9.22 0.58
N ASP A 23 19.05 9.05 1.82
CA ASP A 23 18.28 9.34 3.03
C ASP A 23 17.70 10.76 3.01
N ASP A 24 16.40 10.85 3.25
CA ASP A 24 15.63 12.08 3.33
C ASP A 24 14.89 12.14 4.66
N ALA A 25 15.64 12.07 5.76
CA ALA A 25 15.09 12.14 7.11
C ALA A 25 14.22 13.39 7.33
N SER A 26 14.50 14.49 6.62
CA SER A 26 13.76 15.75 6.67
C SER A 26 12.50 15.79 5.79
N GLY A 27 12.31 14.83 4.86
CA GLY A 27 11.14 14.78 3.98
C GLY A 27 11.15 15.75 2.78
N SER A 28 12.27 16.43 2.51
CA SER A 28 12.36 17.44 1.44
C SER A 28 12.23 16.84 0.03
N ARG A 29 12.72 15.61 -0.16
CA ARG A 29 12.54 14.85 -1.42
C ARG A 29 11.16 14.22 -1.48
N LEU A 30 10.58 13.81 -0.34
CA LEU A 30 9.20 13.35 -0.31
C LEU A 30 8.21 14.42 -0.79
N GLU A 31 8.45 15.69 -0.47
CA GLU A 31 7.61 16.80 -0.98
C GLU A 31 7.65 16.92 -2.51
N GLN A 32 8.77 16.55 -3.16
CA GLN A 32 8.81 16.47 -4.63
C GLN A 32 7.96 15.30 -5.14
N VAL A 33 8.02 14.14 -4.47
CA VAL A 33 7.16 12.99 -4.81
C VAL A 33 5.66 13.36 -4.72
N ARG A 34 5.27 14.18 -3.73
CA ARG A 34 3.90 14.66 -3.54
C ARG A 34 3.37 15.53 -4.69
N GLN A 35 4.25 16.13 -5.49
CA GLN A 35 3.86 16.87 -6.70
C GLN A 35 3.41 15.93 -7.84
N HIS A 36 3.77 14.65 -7.77
CA HIS A 36 3.53 13.67 -8.83
C HIS A 36 2.56 12.56 -8.44
N ALA A 37 2.43 12.29 -7.14
CA ALA A 37 1.64 11.19 -6.60
C ALA A 37 1.05 11.55 -5.22
N VAL A 38 0.00 10.85 -4.82
CA VAL A 38 -0.55 10.96 -3.46
C VAL A 38 0.22 10.01 -2.56
N VAL A 39 0.93 10.54 -1.57
CA VAL A 39 1.65 9.70 -0.58
C VAL A 39 0.65 9.11 0.41
N LEU A 40 0.56 7.78 0.47
CA LEU A 40 -0.29 7.04 1.39
C LEU A 40 0.42 6.70 2.70
N GLN A 41 1.66 6.21 2.60
CA GLN A 41 2.48 5.79 3.73
C GLN A 41 3.92 6.26 3.50
N TRP A 42 4.59 6.63 4.58
CA TRP A 42 5.99 7.06 4.57
C TRP A 42 6.73 6.36 5.70
N LEU A 43 7.81 5.67 5.35
CA LEU A 43 8.79 5.10 6.27
C LEU A 43 10.10 5.88 6.07
N PRO A 44 10.40 6.85 6.97
CA PRO A 44 11.67 7.54 6.93
C PRO A 44 12.84 6.53 7.05
N PRO A 45 13.97 6.80 6.41
CA PRO A 45 14.29 8.03 5.67
C PRO A 45 14.00 7.98 4.16
N ARG A 46 13.57 6.85 3.60
CA ARG A 46 13.66 6.65 2.14
C ARG A 46 12.54 5.86 1.46
N ILE A 47 11.54 5.33 2.17
CA ILE A 47 10.51 4.47 1.56
C ILE A 47 9.13 5.12 1.65
N ALA A 48 8.39 5.17 0.54
CA ALA A 48 7.02 5.65 0.48
C ALA A 48 6.11 4.68 -0.29
N VAL A 49 4.84 4.59 0.10
CA VAL A 49 3.79 4.02 -0.76
C VAL A 49 2.95 5.18 -1.28
N VAL A 50 2.68 5.19 -2.58
CA VAL A 50 2.01 6.30 -3.26
C VAL A 50 0.95 5.82 -4.24
N LEU A 51 -0.04 6.67 -4.52
CA LEU A 51 -0.99 6.49 -5.63
C LEU A 51 -0.59 7.40 -6.80
N VAL A 52 -0.43 6.78 -7.97
CA VAL A 52 -0.12 7.46 -9.22
C VAL A 52 -1.33 7.37 -10.15
N PRO A 53 -1.76 8.46 -10.81
CA PRO A 53 -2.79 8.37 -11.83
C PRO A 53 -2.35 7.43 -12.97
N ALA A 54 -3.14 6.42 -13.32
CA ALA A 54 -2.80 5.33 -14.24
C ALA A 54 -2.51 5.79 -15.69
N HIS A 55 -3.01 6.96 -16.08
CA HIS A 55 -2.73 7.56 -17.40
C HIS A 55 -1.38 8.27 -17.45
N ARG A 56 -0.66 8.36 -16.32
CA ARG A 56 0.67 8.93 -16.23
C ARG A 56 1.67 7.77 -16.15
N ALA A 57 2.62 7.72 -17.07
CA ALA A 57 3.77 6.86 -16.91
C ALA A 57 4.43 7.17 -15.56
N LEU A 58 4.91 6.13 -14.85
CA LEU A 58 5.66 6.33 -13.60
C LEU A 58 6.76 7.36 -13.87
N PRO A 59 6.83 8.44 -13.08
CA PRO A 59 7.68 9.55 -13.42
C PRO A 59 9.15 9.17 -13.22
N ASP A 60 9.84 8.81 -14.31
CA ASP A 60 11.31 8.91 -14.42
C ASP A 60 11.79 10.35 -14.12
N ALA A 61 10.86 11.31 -14.06
CA ALA A 61 11.09 12.72 -13.83
C ALA A 61 11.58 13.07 -12.41
N VAL A 62 11.26 12.26 -11.39
CA VAL A 62 11.76 12.52 -10.03
C VAL A 62 13.13 11.86 -9.89
N ARG A 63 14.19 12.65 -10.15
CA ARG A 63 15.57 12.21 -10.00
C ARG A 63 15.78 11.59 -8.61
N TRP A 64 16.68 10.61 -8.51
CA TRP A 64 17.04 9.92 -7.25
C TRP A 64 15.93 9.06 -6.63
N THR A 65 14.95 8.65 -7.43
CA THR A 65 13.84 7.81 -6.95
C THR A 65 13.60 6.64 -7.89
N SER A 66 13.36 5.48 -7.30
CA SER A 66 12.95 4.27 -8.02
C SER A 66 11.51 3.95 -7.67
N TRP A 67 10.68 3.72 -8.69
CA TRP A 67 9.25 3.48 -8.55
C TRP A 67 8.91 2.04 -8.95
N TYR A 68 8.15 1.35 -8.11
CA TYR A 68 7.78 -0.04 -8.30
C TYR A 68 6.27 -0.20 -8.19
N ALA A 69 5.59 -0.50 -9.30
CA ALA A 69 4.15 -0.77 -9.31
C ALA A 69 3.77 -2.21 -8.92
N GLY A 70 4.76 -3.05 -8.60
CA GLY A 70 4.63 -4.47 -8.29
C GLY A 70 5.84 -4.93 -7.49
N ASP A 71 6.40 -6.09 -7.82
CA ASP A 71 7.54 -6.66 -7.10
C ASP A 71 8.75 -5.71 -7.06
N VAL A 72 9.41 -5.68 -5.90
CA VAL A 72 10.66 -4.94 -5.70
C VAL A 72 11.82 -5.91 -5.91
N PRO A 73 12.78 -5.59 -6.81
CA PRO A 73 13.92 -6.46 -7.06
C PRO A 73 14.73 -6.78 -5.79
N ALA A 74 15.24 -8.01 -5.69
CA ALA A 74 15.94 -8.50 -4.51
C ALA A 74 17.26 -7.76 -4.23
N ASP A 75 17.91 -7.24 -5.27
CA ASP A 75 19.10 -6.39 -5.19
C ASP A 75 18.80 -5.06 -4.49
N VAL A 76 17.60 -4.52 -4.67
CA VAL A 76 17.15 -3.28 -4.01
C VAL A 76 16.89 -3.56 -2.53
N THR A 77 16.22 -4.67 -2.21
CA THR A 77 15.86 -5.02 -0.82
C THR A 77 17.04 -5.55 -0.01
N ALA A 78 18.11 -6.02 -0.65
CA ALA A 78 19.34 -6.47 0.02
C ALA A 78 19.98 -5.36 0.89
N GLY A 79 19.87 -4.10 0.45
CA GLY A 79 20.39 -2.93 1.16
C GLY A 79 19.49 -2.39 2.28
N PHE A 80 18.28 -2.95 2.45
CA PHE A 80 17.32 -2.47 3.44
C PHE A 80 17.62 -2.99 4.84
N THR A 81 17.31 -2.15 5.83
CA THR A 81 17.20 -2.54 7.23
C THR A 81 16.05 -3.53 7.44
N PRO A 82 16.03 -4.28 8.56
CA PRO A 82 14.92 -5.20 8.85
C PRO A 82 13.54 -4.53 8.85
N THR A 83 13.45 -3.30 9.34
CA THR A 83 12.19 -2.53 9.37
C THR A 83 11.72 -2.15 7.96
N GLU A 84 12.65 -1.72 7.10
CA GLU A 84 12.36 -1.39 5.71
C GLU A 84 11.89 -2.61 4.91
N ARG A 85 12.56 -3.77 5.10
CA ARG A 85 12.12 -5.03 4.49
C ARG A 85 10.71 -5.41 4.94
N LEU A 86 10.45 -5.38 6.24
CA LEU A 86 9.12 -5.70 6.78
C LEU A 86 8.03 -4.79 6.20
N PHE A 87 8.33 -3.50 6.04
CA PHE A 87 7.40 -2.56 5.43
C PHE A 87 7.09 -2.90 3.96
N VAL A 88 8.12 -3.22 3.18
CA VAL A 88 7.99 -3.60 1.77
C VAL A 88 7.27 -4.95 1.63
N ASP A 89 7.59 -5.93 2.46
CA ASP A 89 6.94 -7.24 2.50
C ASP A 89 5.45 -7.10 2.83
N ALA A 90 5.11 -6.26 3.82
CA ALA A 90 3.71 -5.98 4.16
C ALA A 90 2.96 -5.30 3.01
N TRP A 91 3.62 -4.41 2.27
CA TRP A 91 3.05 -3.80 1.08
C TRP A 91 2.81 -4.83 -0.04
N GLN A 92 3.79 -5.68 -0.34
CA GLN A 92 3.67 -6.74 -1.35
C GLN A 92 2.58 -7.76 -0.99
N SER A 93 2.56 -8.25 0.26
CA SER A 93 1.56 -9.23 0.74
C SER A 93 0.11 -8.72 0.68
N ARG A 94 -0.12 -7.40 0.79
CA ARG A 94 -1.47 -6.83 0.62
C ARG A 94 -2.04 -7.05 -0.78
N ARG A 95 -1.19 -7.21 -1.79
CA ARG A 95 -1.56 -7.35 -3.20
C ARG A 95 -1.82 -8.81 -3.58
N GLU A 96 -1.38 -9.75 -2.76
CA GLU A 96 -1.65 -11.16 -2.95
C GLU A 96 -3.15 -11.44 -2.77
N ALA A 97 -3.69 -12.29 -3.64
CA ALA A 97 -5.08 -12.72 -3.53
C ALA A 97 -5.28 -13.50 -2.23
N LYS A 98 -6.07 -12.94 -1.31
CA LYS A 98 -6.38 -13.60 -0.04
C LYS A 98 -7.50 -14.61 -0.24
N THR A 99 -7.19 -15.89 -0.11
CA THR A 99 -8.22 -16.92 0.02
C THR A 99 -8.78 -16.84 1.43
N ARG A 100 -10.04 -16.41 1.55
CA ARG A 100 -10.75 -16.32 2.83
C ARG A 100 -11.67 -17.53 2.95
N PRO A 101 -11.35 -18.49 3.82
CA PRO A 101 -12.20 -19.66 3.98
C PRO A 101 -13.57 -19.21 4.54
N GLY A 102 -14.65 -19.44 3.79
CA GLY A 102 -16.01 -19.01 4.16
C GLY A 102 -16.52 -17.77 3.43
N ASP A 103 -15.73 -17.15 2.55
CA ASP A 103 -16.19 -16.02 1.73
C ASP A 103 -17.31 -16.46 0.78
N GLY A 104 -18.42 -15.71 0.79
CA GLY A 104 -19.62 -16.02 0.00
C GLY A 104 -20.49 -17.17 0.53
N LEU A 105 -20.16 -17.76 1.68
CA LEU A 105 -21.01 -18.76 2.34
C LEU A 105 -21.99 -18.11 3.33
N PRO A 106 -23.15 -18.74 3.57
CA PRO A 106 -24.04 -18.38 4.67
C PRO A 106 -23.33 -18.43 6.02
N TRP A 107 -23.79 -17.61 6.96
CA TRP A 107 -23.24 -17.55 8.32
C TRP A 107 -23.36 -18.87 9.08
N ASP A 108 -24.35 -19.69 8.74
CA ASP A 108 -24.65 -21.00 9.33
C ASP A 108 -24.03 -22.19 8.58
N ALA A 109 -23.06 -21.94 7.69
CA ALA A 109 -22.37 -23.01 6.98
C ALA A 109 -21.66 -23.97 7.97
N ALA A 110 -21.92 -25.27 7.82
CA ALA A 110 -21.37 -26.31 8.69
C ALA A 110 -19.82 -26.28 8.73
N GLY A 111 -19.23 -26.54 9.91
CA GLY A 111 -17.78 -26.54 10.12
C GLY A 111 -17.15 -25.15 10.32
N ARG A 112 -17.97 -24.14 10.63
CA ARG A 112 -17.57 -22.74 10.93
C ARG A 112 -18.10 -22.25 12.27
N GLU A 113 -18.21 -23.15 13.23
CA GLU A 113 -18.60 -22.76 14.59
C GLU A 113 -17.50 -21.87 15.19
N PRO A 114 -17.88 -20.79 15.92
CA PRO A 114 -16.92 -19.99 16.66
C PRO A 114 -16.10 -20.91 17.58
N PRO A 115 -14.82 -20.59 17.85
CA PRO A 115 -14.13 -21.24 18.94
C PRO A 115 -14.94 -21.06 20.23
N ASP A 116 -14.99 -22.10 21.07
CA ASP A 116 -15.68 -22.03 22.35
C ASP A 116 -15.25 -20.79 23.12
N TRP A 117 -16.22 -20.11 23.75
CA TRP A 117 -15.92 -18.96 24.60
C TRP A 117 -15.02 -19.42 25.76
N PRO A 118 -14.02 -18.61 26.14
CA PRO A 118 -13.26 -18.89 27.35
C PRO A 118 -14.22 -18.99 28.54
N ASP A 119 -14.02 -19.97 29.42
CA ASP A 119 -14.76 -20.12 30.68
C ASP A 119 -14.63 -18.83 31.51
N GLU A 120 -15.60 -17.93 31.40
CA GLU A 120 -15.66 -16.74 32.26
C GLU A 120 -16.15 -17.16 33.66
N PRO A 121 -15.37 -16.91 34.73
CA PRO A 121 -15.88 -17.13 36.08
C PRO A 121 -17.05 -16.17 36.33
N PRO A 122 -18.11 -16.61 37.03
CA PRO A 122 -19.30 -15.80 37.24
C PRO A 122 -18.92 -14.51 37.98
N HIS A 123 -19.27 -13.36 37.40
CA HIS A 123 -19.17 -12.07 38.06
C HIS A 123 -20.02 -12.12 39.34
N ARG A 124 -19.38 -12.05 40.51
CA ARG A 124 -20.09 -11.88 41.78
C ARG A 124 -20.77 -10.50 41.77
N GLN A 125 -22.09 -10.49 41.91
CA GLN A 125 -22.84 -9.30 42.32
C GLN A 125 -22.64 -9.02 43.81
#